data_AF-A0A3P5X4M9-F1
#
_entry.id   AF-A0A3P5X4M9-F1
#
_cell.length_a   1.000
_cell.length_b   1.000
_cell.length_c   1.000
_cell.angle_alpha   90.00
_cell.angle_beta   90.00
_cell.angle_gamma   90.00
#
_symmetry.space_group_name_H-M   'P 1'
#
loop_
_entity.id
_entity.type
_entity.pdbx_description
1 polymer ?
#
loop_
_entity_poly.entity_id
_entity_poly.type
_entity_poly.pdbx_seq_one_letter_code
_entity_poly.pdbx_strand_id
1 'polypeptide(L)'
;MTRTLIRRTLAATAATAATAALLLAAAGGASAHVGVTPDKTSANSYALLTFGVPHGCEESPTTKVAITLPQELNDAQPTVNPNWTVEKVTEQLAEPKKLADGSSITKRTSQIVYTAKTPLDHELRDALVLSLKLPDLVGTTLNFPTLQTCETGQTDWSEIPAAGQDPHSLKAPAPSITITAAASEDGHGAAATTADTEHAASVSDSGADGRSWAGLVAGVAGLVLGGFAFVRSGARRKAAGSAAK
;
A
#
# COMPACT_ATOMS: atom_id res chain seq x y z
N MET A 1 -21.49 17.58 -48.02
CA MET A 1 -20.26 16.83 -47.63
C MET A 1 -19.63 17.33 -46.32
N THR A 2 -19.87 18.57 -45.89
CA THR A 2 -19.30 19.21 -44.69
C THR A 2 -19.75 18.63 -43.34
N ARG A 3 -21.03 18.23 -43.20
CA ARG A 3 -21.58 17.70 -41.91
C ARG A 3 -20.99 16.34 -41.49
N THR A 4 -20.62 15.49 -42.44
CA THR A 4 -20.06 14.15 -42.18
C THR A 4 -18.60 14.21 -41.73
N LEU A 5 -17.87 15.23 -42.18
CA LEU A 5 -16.50 15.51 -41.75
C LEU A 5 -16.49 16.04 -40.30
N ILE A 6 -17.41 16.95 -39.97
CA ILE A 6 -17.56 17.51 -38.61
C ILE A 6 -17.92 16.43 -37.57
N ARG A 7 -18.79 15.47 -37.91
CA ARG A 7 -19.16 14.38 -37.01
C ARG A 7 -18.02 13.35 -36.80
N ARG A 8 -17.17 13.16 -37.81
CA ARG A 8 -15.99 12.28 -37.71
C ARG A 8 -14.87 12.90 -36.89
N THR A 9 -14.67 14.21 -36.99
CA THR A 9 -13.70 14.94 -36.16
C THR A 9 -14.13 14.96 -34.69
N LEU A 10 -15.42 15.18 -34.40
CA LEU A 10 -15.96 15.17 -33.03
C LEU A 10 -15.86 13.79 -32.34
N ALA A 11 -16.08 12.70 -33.08
CA ALA A 11 -15.96 11.35 -32.53
C ALA A 11 -14.49 10.95 -32.27
N ALA A 12 -13.55 11.39 -33.11
CA ALA A 12 -12.12 11.14 -32.92
C ALA A 12 -11.53 11.92 -31.73
N THR A 13 -12.00 13.15 -31.48
CA THR A 13 -11.60 13.95 -30.31
C THR A 13 -12.16 13.39 -29.00
N ALA A 14 -13.38 12.84 -29.01
CA ALA A 14 -13.98 12.23 -27.82
C ALA A 14 -13.27 10.93 -27.41
N ALA A 15 -12.89 10.09 -28.39
CA ALA A 15 -12.18 8.85 -28.14
C ALA A 15 -10.76 9.11 -27.58
N THR A 16 -10.04 10.09 -28.14
CA THR A 16 -8.70 10.47 -27.65
C THR A 16 -8.74 11.08 -26.25
N ALA A 17 -9.73 11.92 -25.96
CA ALA A 17 -9.93 12.47 -24.62
C ALA A 17 -10.25 11.37 -23.58
N ALA A 18 -11.09 10.39 -23.93
CA ALA A 18 -11.41 9.27 -23.06
C ALA A 18 -10.18 8.37 -22.80
N THR A 19 -9.39 8.06 -23.82
CA THR A 19 -8.15 7.28 -23.64
C THR A 19 -7.13 8.03 -22.79
N ALA A 20 -6.97 9.35 -22.98
CA ALA A 20 -6.11 10.16 -22.13
C ALA A 20 -6.59 10.15 -20.67
N ALA A 21 -7.89 10.31 -20.42
CA ALA A 21 -8.46 10.27 -19.07
C ALA A 21 -8.27 8.89 -18.40
N LEU A 22 -8.39 7.79 -19.15
CA LEU A 22 -8.10 6.44 -18.64
C LEU A 22 -6.62 6.23 -18.33
N LEU A 23 -5.70 6.77 -19.15
CA LEU A 23 -4.25 6.68 -18.89
C LEU A 23 -3.85 7.51 -17.65
N LEU A 24 -4.45 8.69 -17.47
CA LEU A 24 -4.27 9.53 -16.28
C LEU A 24 -4.85 8.88 -15.02
N ALA A 25 -5.94 8.11 -15.13
CA ALA A 25 -6.51 7.36 -14.01
C ALA A 25 -5.73 6.08 -13.67
N ALA A 26 -4.97 5.52 -14.63
CA ALA A 26 -4.15 4.32 -14.46
C ALA A 26 -2.71 4.61 -14.05
N ALA A 27 -2.31 5.88 -13.95
CA ALA A 27 -1.04 6.30 -13.36
C ALA A 27 -1.09 6.12 -11.83
N GLY A 28 -1.25 4.89 -11.36
CA GLY A 28 -0.88 4.53 -9.99
C GLY A 28 0.61 4.80 -9.86
N GLY A 29 0.98 5.78 -9.04
CA GLY A 29 2.37 6.16 -8.85
C GLY A 29 3.21 4.93 -8.54
N ALA A 30 4.33 4.77 -9.25
CA ALA A 30 5.37 3.87 -8.78
C ALA A 30 5.70 4.29 -7.35
N SER A 31 5.36 3.46 -6.36
CA SER A 31 5.57 3.78 -4.95
C SER A 31 7.06 3.67 -4.65
N ALA A 32 7.75 4.79 -4.82
CA ALA A 32 9.16 5.00 -4.50
C ALA A 32 9.40 5.17 -2.99
N HIS A 33 8.34 5.38 -2.21
CA HIS A 33 8.43 5.74 -0.80
C HIS A 33 8.35 4.51 0.09
N VAL A 34 9.14 4.50 1.16
CA VAL A 34 8.89 3.58 2.27
C VAL A 34 7.51 3.89 2.81
N GLY A 35 6.64 2.88 2.88
CA GLY A 35 5.26 3.01 3.34
C GLY A 35 4.95 1.99 4.42
N VAL A 36 3.91 2.24 5.21
CA VAL A 36 3.44 1.31 6.25
C VAL A 36 2.00 0.87 5.96
N THR A 37 1.75 -0.44 6.04
CA THR A 37 0.43 -1.03 5.93
C THR A 37 0.09 -1.75 7.25
N PRO A 38 -0.89 -1.25 8.02
CA PRO A 38 -1.38 -1.95 9.21
C PRO A 38 -2.36 -3.08 8.82
N ASP A 39 -2.36 -4.19 9.55
CA ASP A 39 -3.45 -5.18 9.49
C ASP A 39 -4.74 -4.66 10.14
N LYS A 40 -4.60 -3.79 11.16
CA LYS A 40 -5.66 -3.03 11.81
C LYS A 40 -5.10 -1.81 12.54
N THR A 41 -5.98 -0.88 12.88
CA THR A 41 -5.62 0.38 13.54
C THR A 41 -6.40 0.66 14.83
N SER A 42 -7.17 -0.33 15.32
CA SER A 42 -8.01 -0.19 16.50
C SER A 42 -7.20 0.14 17.76
N ALA A 43 -7.64 1.16 18.51
CA ALA A 43 -7.08 1.57 19.79
C ALA A 43 -6.93 0.38 20.77
N ASN A 44 -5.86 0.40 21.57
CA ASN A 44 -5.52 -0.61 22.58
C ASN A 44 -5.28 -2.05 22.06
N SER A 45 -5.24 -2.27 20.74
CA SER A 45 -5.03 -3.58 20.12
C SER A 45 -3.56 -3.83 19.72
N TYR A 46 -3.18 -5.10 19.57
CA TYR A 46 -1.90 -5.46 18.95
C TYR A 46 -2.03 -5.52 17.44
N ALA A 47 -1.30 -4.69 16.71
CA ALA A 47 -1.31 -4.63 15.25
C ALA A 47 0.02 -5.13 14.65
N LEU A 48 -0.05 -5.66 13.44
CA LEU A 48 1.09 -5.91 12.57
C LEU A 48 1.22 -4.74 11.59
N LEU A 49 2.36 -4.06 11.65
CA LEU A 49 2.71 -2.98 10.73
C LEU A 49 3.73 -3.50 9.73
N THR A 50 3.35 -3.55 8.46
CA THR A 50 4.23 -3.96 7.36
C THR A 50 4.84 -2.73 6.70
N PHE A 51 6.15 -2.55 6.87
CA PHE A 51 6.92 -1.51 6.21
C PHE A 51 7.44 -2.06 4.87
N GLY A 52 6.96 -1.49 3.77
CA GLY A 52 7.47 -1.80 2.44
C GLY A 52 8.76 -1.02 2.18
N VAL A 53 9.85 -1.73 1.92
CA VAL A 53 11.13 -1.13 1.52
C VAL A 53 11.18 -1.19 -0.02
N PRO A 54 11.04 -0.04 -0.70
CA PRO A 54 10.95 0.03 -2.16
C PRO A 54 12.36 -0.05 -2.78
N HIS A 55 12.53 0.56 -3.95
CA HIS A 55 13.83 0.65 -4.60
C HIS A 55 14.89 1.29 -3.71
N GLY A 56 16.14 1.12 -4.13
CA GLY A 56 17.31 1.74 -3.52
C GLY A 56 17.28 3.27 -3.48
N CYS A 57 18.29 3.86 -2.85
CA CYS A 57 18.46 5.32 -2.80
C CYS A 57 19.07 5.75 -4.12
N GLU A 58 18.29 6.40 -5.00
CA GLU A 58 18.75 6.78 -6.34
C GLU A 58 19.39 5.59 -7.09
N GLU A 59 18.68 4.45 -7.15
CA GLU A 59 19.14 3.18 -7.74
C GLU A 59 20.30 2.47 -6.99
N SER A 60 20.71 2.94 -5.81
CA SER A 60 21.75 2.28 -4.99
C SER A 60 21.16 1.23 -4.02
N PRO A 61 21.70 0.00 -3.95
CA PRO A 61 21.18 -1.05 -3.06
C PRO A 61 21.04 -0.63 -1.59
N THR A 62 19.94 -1.03 -0.95
CA THR A 62 19.67 -0.69 0.47
C THR A 62 20.46 -1.60 1.40
N THR A 63 21.17 -1.00 2.36
CA THR A 63 22.00 -1.71 3.35
C THR A 63 21.43 -1.64 4.76
N LYS A 64 20.64 -0.60 5.07
CA LYS A 64 20.04 -0.41 6.39
C LYS A 64 18.70 0.32 6.31
N VAL A 65 17.77 -0.08 7.17
CA VAL A 65 16.50 0.61 7.39
C VAL A 65 16.32 0.81 8.90
N ALA A 66 16.16 2.05 9.33
CA ALA A 66 16.02 2.41 10.73
C ALA A 66 14.66 3.08 10.96
N ILE A 67 13.73 2.35 11.60
CA ILE A 67 12.35 2.77 11.84
C ILE A 67 12.25 3.34 13.25
N THR A 68 12.00 4.64 13.35
CA THR A 68 11.82 5.34 14.63
C THR A 68 10.41 5.09 15.16
N LEU A 69 10.30 4.63 16.41
CA LEU A 69 9.01 4.46 17.08
C LEU A 69 8.56 5.79 17.71
N PRO A 70 7.34 6.28 17.41
CA PRO A 70 6.80 7.48 18.02
C PRO A 70 6.62 7.33 19.54
N GLN A 71 6.70 8.44 20.29
CA GLN A 71 6.77 8.47 21.76
C GLN A 71 5.57 7.83 22.47
N GLU A 72 4.43 7.76 21.78
CA GLU A 72 3.21 7.11 22.21
C GLU A 72 3.40 5.59 22.40
N LEU A 73 4.33 4.99 21.65
CA LEU A 73 4.66 3.56 21.70
C LEU A 73 5.78 3.26 22.69
N ASN A 74 5.64 2.18 23.44
CA ASN A 74 6.66 1.73 24.40
C ASN A 74 7.65 0.76 23.77
N ASP A 75 7.16 -0.09 22.87
CA ASP A 75 7.94 -1.16 22.28
C ASP A 75 7.34 -1.65 20.96
N ALA A 76 8.17 -2.32 20.16
CA ALA A 76 7.73 -3.11 19.01
C ALA A 76 8.56 -4.40 18.93
N GLN A 77 7.92 -5.48 18.51
CA GLN A 77 8.55 -6.77 18.29
C GLN A 77 8.74 -7.00 16.79
N PRO A 78 9.98 -7.02 16.28
CA PRO A 78 10.23 -7.31 14.89
C PRO A 78 9.96 -8.78 14.58
N THR A 79 9.32 -9.04 13.44
CA THR A 79 9.25 -10.37 12.81
C THR A 79 10.61 -10.69 12.19
N VAL A 80 11.03 -11.95 12.30
CA VAL A 80 12.28 -12.42 11.69
C VAL A 80 12.18 -12.31 10.16
N ASN A 81 13.08 -11.56 9.55
CA ASN A 81 13.25 -11.53 8.10
C ASN A 81 14.58 -12.24 7.71
N PRO A 82 14.58 -13.21 6.78
CA PRO A 82 15.78 -13.95 6.40
C PRO A 82 16.96 -13.09 5.92
N ASN A 83 16.70 -11.98 5.20
CA ASN A 83 17.76 -11.14 4.63
C ASN A 83 18.29 -10.06 5.58
N TRP A 84 17.73 -9.92 6.79
CA TRP A 84 18.09 -8.83 7.68
C TRP A 84 18.51 -9.33 9.07
N THR A 85 19.46 -8.63 9.66
CA THR A 85 19.72 -8.66 11.10
C THR A 85 18.97 -7.48 11.72
N VAL A 86 18.33 -7.69 12.87
CA VAL A 86 17.51 -6.67 13.52
C VAL A 86 18.01 -6.36 14.94
N GLU A 87 18.02 -5.08 15.29
CA GLU A 87 18.37 -4.56 16.60
C GLU A 87 17.26 -3.63 17.12
N LYS A 88 17.00 -3.69 18.43
CA LYS A 88 16.14 -2.74 19.14
C LYS A 88 17.02 -1.73 19.86
N VAL A 89 16.93 -0.47 19.47
CA VAL A 89 17.58 0.63 20.19
C VAL A 89 16.64 1.08 21.30
N THR A 90 17.15 1.12 22.53
CA THR A 90 16.37 1.55 23.70
C THR A 90 16.84 2.89 24.22
N GLU A 91 15.92 3.68 24.76
CA GLU A 91 16.21 4.95 25.41
C GLU A 91 15.67 4.97 26.84
N GLN A 92 16.34 5.75 27.69
CA GLN A 92 15.92 5.99 29.06
C GLN A 92 14.82 7.06 29.07
N LEU A 93 13.71 6.75 29.73
CA LEU A 93 12.65 7.71 29.96
C LEU A 93 13.08 8.72 31.04
N ALA A 94 12.67 9.98 30.87
CA ALA A 94 12.90 11.04 31.84
C ALA A 94 12.22 10.73 33.18
N GLU A 95 11.02 10.15 33.12
CA GLU A 95 10.27 9.67 34.28
C GLU A 95 9.73 8.25 34.01
N PRO A 96 9.55 7.41 35.05
CA PRO A 96 8.92 6.11 34.89
C PRO A 96 7.51 6.24 34.29
N LYS A 97 7.22 5.48 33.22
CA LYS A 97 5.89 5.45 32.59
C LYS A 97 5.10 4.27 33.13
N LYS A 98 3.89 4.54 33.64
CA LYS A 98 2.96 3.51 34.11
C LYS A 98 2.22 2.87 32.94
N LEU A 99 2.13 1.54 32.93
CA LEU A 99 1.41 0.75 31.94
C LEU A 99 -0.01 0.43 32.41
N ALA A 100 -0.86 -0.02 31.48
CA ALA A 100 -2.26 -0.35 31.74
C ALA A 100 -2.42 -1.53 32.72
N ASP A 101 -1.43 -2.43 32.80
CA ASP A 101 -1.39 -3.55 33.76
C ASP A 101 -0.90 -3.13 35.15
N GLY A 102 -0.63 -1.85 35.37
CA GLY A 102 -0.15 -1.29 36.63
C GLY A 102 1.37 -1.34 36.82
N SER A 103 2.11 -2.04 35.95
CA SER A 103 3.58 -2.06 35.95
C SER A 103 4.15 -0.71 35.51
N SER A 104 5.45 -0.51 35.68
CA SER A 104 6.14 0.71 35.25
C SER A 104 7.40 0.37 34.48
N ILE A 105 7.65 1.13 33.42
CA ILE A 105 8.86 1.03 32.61
C ILE A 105 9.71 2.28 32.79
N THR A 106 11.02 2.12 32.77
CA THR A 106 12.00 3.23 32.77
C THR A 106 12.74 3.34 31.44
N LYS A 107 12.57 2.37 30.54
CA LYS A 107 13.12 2.38 29.20
C LYS A 107 12.03 2.04 28.18
N ARG A 108 12.15 2.59 26.99
CA ARG A 108 11.34 2.23 25.82
C ARG A 108 12.25 1.89 24.65
N THR A 109 11.73 1.15 23.68
CA THR A 109 12.39 1.01 22.38
C THR A 109 12.11 2.29 21.58
N SER A 110 13.16 3.00 21.19
CA SER A 110 13.07 4.22 20.38
C SER A 110 13.17 3.94 18.89
N GLN A 111 13.87 2.88 18.50
CA GLN A 111 14.10 2.55 17.09
C GLN A 111 14.24 1.04 16.88
N ILE A 112 13.78 0.57 15.72
CA ILE A 112 14.09 -0.77 15.20
C ILE A 112 15.02 -0.60 14.01
N VAL A 113 16.22 -1.16 14.09
CA VAL A 113 17.25 -1.04 13.05
C VAL A 113 17.44 -2.39 12.37
N TYR A 114 17.18 -2.43 11.07
CA TYR A 114 17.43 -3.57 10.22
C TYR A 114 18.69 -3.32 9.40
N THR A 115 19.65 -4.24 9.45
CA THR A 115 20.86 -4.25 8.61
C THR A 115 20.82 -5.44 7.66
N ALA A 116 20.94 -5.18 6.37
CA ALA A 116 20.87 -6.21 5.35
C ALA A 116 22.10 -7.13 5.44
N LYS A 117 21.88 -8.44 5.37
CA LYS A 117 22.95 -9.44 5.28
C LYS A 117 23.56 -9.45 3.88
N THR A 118 22.71 -9.30 2.88
CA THR A 118 23.05 -8.97 1.50
C THR A 118 22.30 -7.70 1.13
N PRO A 119 22.97 -6.65 0.62
CA PRO A 119 22.31 -5.42 0.19
C PRO A 119 21.10 -5.72 -0.68
N LEU A 120 19.97 -5.10 -0.36
CA LEU A 120 18.74 -5.25 -1.14
C LEU A 120 18.93 -4.52 -2.47
N ASP A 121 18.98 -5.28 -3.56
CA ASP A 121 19.07 -4.73 -4.91
C ASP A 121 17.96 -3.71 -5.16
N HIS A 122 18.30 -2.59 -5.81
CA HIS A 122 17.37 -1.51 -6.11
C HIS A 122 16.18 -1.91 -7.00
N GLU A 123 16.29 -2.97 -7.80
CA GLU A 123 15.17 -3.49 -8.60
C GLU A 123 14.23 -4.41 -7.79
N LEU A 124 14.62 -4.77 -6.57
CA LEU A 124 13.88 -5.63 -5.68
C LEU A 124 13.28 -4.82 -4.53
N ARG A 125 12.33 -5.44 -3.84
CA ARG A 125 11.63 -4.88 -2.70
C ARG A 125 11.55 -5.91 -1.60
N ASP A 126 11.50 -5.44 -0.36
CA ASP A 126 11.34 -6.30 0.82
C ASP A 126 10.27 -5.71 1.75
N ALA A 127 9.86 -6.51 2.73
CA ALA A 127 8.87 -6.14 3.73
C ALA A 127 9.40 -6.43 5.14
N LEU A 128 9.33 -5.42 5.99
CA LEU A 128 9.75 -5.49 7.39
C LEU A 128 8.50 -5.38 8.27
N VAL A 129 8.20 -6.41 9.06
CA VAL A 129 6.97 -6.46 9.85
C VAL A 129 7.29 -6.25 11.33
N LEU A 130 6.56 -5.32 11.95
CA LEU A 130 6.61 -5.05 13.39
C LEU A 130 5.26 -5.41 14.03
N SER A 131 5.28 -6.17 15.11
CA SER A 131 4.13 -6.36 16.00
C SER A 131 4.21 -5.36 17.15
N LEU A 132 3.17 -4.56 17.38
CA LEU A 132 3.18 -3.57 18.46
C LEU A 132 1.78 -3.34 19.03
N LYS A 133 1.72 -2.85 20.26
CA LYS A 133 0.47 -2.44 20.91
C LYS A 133 0.16 -0.99 20.58
N LEU A 134 -0.95 -0.76 19.89
CA LEU A 134 -1.45 0.59 19.64
C LEU A 134 -1.97 1.22 20.94
N PRO A 135 -1.72 2.52 21.17
CA PRO A 135 -2.18 3.21 22.35
C PRO A 135 -3.69 3.48 22.28
N ASP A 136 -4.27 3.81 23.42
CA ASP A 136 -5.68 4.22 23.50
C ASP A 136 -5.84 5.73 23.19
N LEU A 137 -5.53 6.09 21.94
CA LEU A 137 -5.48 7.48 21.46
C LEU A 137 -6.19 7.63 20.11
N VAL A 138 -7.50 7.37 20.10
CA VAL A 138 -8.35 7.43 18.90
C VAL A 138 -8.20 8.77 18.15
N GLY A 139 -8.07 8.72 16.83
CA GLY A 139 -7.90 9.89 15.97
C GLY A 139 -6.45 10.40 15.88
N THR A 140 -5.55 9.89 16.71
CA THR A 140 -4.13 10.27 16.65
C THR A 140 -3.45 9.58 15.48
N THR A 141 -2.64 10.33 14.74
CA THR A 141 -1.77 9.79 13.69
C THR A 141 -0.40 9.51 14.28
N LEU A 142 0.02 8.24 14.23
CA LEU A 142 1.36 7.81 14.56
C LEU A 142 2.23 7.90 13.31
N ASN A 143 3.31 8.68 13.38
CA ASN A 143 4.32 8.79 12.33
C ASN A 143 5.53 7.96 12.71
N PHE A 144 6.11 7.25 11.74
CA PHE A 144 7.26 6.38 11.91
C PHE A 144 8.40 6.86 11.00
N PRO A 145 9.11 7.95 11.37
CA PRO A 145 10.26 8.43 10.61
C PRO A 145 11.22 7.28 10.33
N THR A 146 11.55 7.08 9.05
CA THR A 146 12.33 5.93 8.61
C THR A 146 13.53 6.40 7.80
N LEU A 147 14.74 6.08 8.28
CA LEU A 147 15.96 6.34 7.54
C LEU A 147 16.34 5.11 6.72
N GLN A 148 16.37 5.25 5.40
CA GLN A 148 16.86 4.24 4.47
C GLN A 148 18.28 4.60 4.06
N THR A 149 19.26 3.76 4.41
CA THR A 149 20.66 3.92 4.00
C THR A 149 20.98 2.91 2.92
N CYS A 150 21.66 3.38 1.88
CA CYS A 150 22.09 2.58 0.76
C CYS A 150 23.62 2.54 0.67
N GLU A 151 24.18 1.76 -0.25
CA GLU A 151 25.64 1.76 -0.46
C GLU A 151 26.15 3.15 -0.84
N THR A 152 25.36 3.88 -1.62
CA THR A 152 25.56 5.30 -1.94
C THR A 152 24.35 6.11 -1.51
N GLY A 153 24.56 7.05 -0.59
CA GLY A 153 23.52 7.96 -0.14
C GLY A 153 22.51 7.36 0.85
N GLN A 154 21.48 8.13 1.14
CA GLN A 154 20.40 7.79 2.06
C GLN A 154 19.16 8.63 1.74
N THR A 155 17.99 8.11 2.10
CA THR A 155 16.73 8.87 2.09
C THR A 155 16.13 8.88 3.49
N ASP A 156 15.82 10.07 4.00
CA ASP A 156 15.16 10.25 5.29
C ASP A 156 13.66 10.45 5.09
N TRP A 157 12.88 9.39 5.26
CA TRP A 157 11.43 9.39 5.19
C TRP A 157 10.85 9.92 6.51
N SER A 158 10.99 11.23 6.75
CA SER A 158 10.65 11.88 8.03
C SER A 158 9.74 13.10 7.90
N GLU A 159 9.39 13.53 6.68
CA GLU A 159 8.58 14.72 6.49
C GLU A 159 7.15 14.51 7.01
N ILE A 160 6.66 15.48 7.79
CA ILE A 160 5.29 15.53 8.31
C ILE A 160 4.65 16.81 7.74
N PRO A 161 3.44 16.75 7.18
CA PRO A 161 2.83 17.92 6.55
C PRO A 161 2.53 19.00 7.58
N ALA A 162 2.89 20.24 7.27
CA ALA A 162 2.47 21.39 8.07
C ALA A 162 0.94 21.58 8.01
N ALA A 163 0.38 22.34 8.94
CA ALA A 163 -1.06 22.64 8.92
C ALA A 163 -1.48 23.27 7.59
N GLY A 164 -2.44 22.63 6.90
CA GLY A 164 -2.94 23.09 5.60
C GLY A 164 -2.06 22.73 4.39
N GLN A 165 -0.94 22.02 4.58
CA GLN A 165 -0.13 21.47 3.50
C GLN A 165 -0.76 20.17 2.97
N ASP A 166 -0.76 20.00 1.66
CA ASP A 166 -1.13 18.72 1.03
C ASP A 166 -0.08 17.64 1.38
N PRO A 167 -0.45 16.54 2.06
CA PRO A 167 0.47 15.44 2.36
C PRO A 167 1.12 14.83 1.11
N HIS A 168 0.45 14.88 -0.05
CA HIS A 168 1.00 14.35 -1.31
C HIS A 168 2.07 15.26 -1.93
N SER A 169 2.25 16.48 -1.40
CA SER A 169 3.32 17.38 -1.83
C SER A 169 4.68 17.07 -1.19
N LEU A 170 4.71 16.21 -0.16
CA LEU A 170 5.93 15.82 0.53
C LEU A 170 6.80 14.93 -0.35
N LYS A 171 8.10 15.18 -0.33
CA LYS A 171 9.09 14.42 -1.10
C LYS A 171 9.45 13.13 -0.39
N ALA A 172 9.56 13.18 0.93
CA ALA A 172 9.95 12.04 1.75
C ALA A 172 9.03 11.92 2.98
N PRO A 173 7.71 11.67 2.77
CA PRO A 173 6.75 11.59 3.87
C PRO A 173 7.09 10.45 4.81
N ALA A 174 6.95 10.68 6.11
CA ALA A 174 7.06 9.63 7.10
C ALA A 174 5.91 8.60 6.94
N PRO A 175 6.20 7.28 6.97
CA PRO A 175 5.16 6.27 7.09
C PRO A 175 4.26 6.57 8.29
N SER A 176 2.94 6.51 8.11
CA SER A 176 2.00 6.86 9.18
C SER A 176 0.73 6.02 9.17
N ILE A 177 0.11 5.90 10.35
CA ILE A 177 -1.21 5.27 10.54
C ILE A 177 -2.05 6.14 11.48
N THR A 178 -3.36 6.16 11.27
CA THR A 178 -4.30 6.81 12.19
C THR A 178 -5.01 5.77 13.05
N ILE A 179 -5.00 5.97 14.37
CA ILE A 179 -5.64 5.07 15.32
C ILE A 179 -7.16 5.22 15.20
N THR A 180 -7.85 4.11 14.98
CA THR A 180 -9.31 4.05 14.92
C THR A 180 -9.89 3.65 16.26
N ALA A 181 -11.18 3.91 16.47
CA ALA A 181 -11.89 3.38 17.63
C ALA A 181 -11.78 1.86 17.68
N ALA A 182 -11.77 1.30 18.90
CA ALA A 182 -11.97 -0.13 19.07
C ALA A 182 -13.33 -0.52 18.52
N ALA A 183 -13.43 -1.67 17.85
CA ALA A 183 -14.73 -2.22 17.49
C ALA A 183 -15.47 -2.56 18.78
N SER A 184 -16.74 -2.15 18.89
CA SER A 184 -17.60 -2.55 20.00
C SER A 184 -17.77 -4.08 19.93
N GLU A 185 -17.31 -4.79 20.96
CA GLU A 185 -17.59 -6.22 21.11
C GLU A 185 -19.05 -6.40 21.55
N ASP A 186 -19.97 -6.38 20.60
CA ASP A 186 -21.31 -6.94 20.82
C ASP A 186 -21.19 -8.48 20.85
N GLY A 187 -20.97 -9.01 22.06
CA GLY A 187 -21.49 -10.30 22.52
C GLY A 187 -20.81 -11.58 22.00
N HIS A 188 -19.85 -12.10 22.76
CA HIS A 188 -19.56 -13.54 22.78
C HIS A 188 -20.07 -14.17 24.08
N GLY A 189 -21.39 -14.36 24.12
CA GLY A 189 -22.06 -15.27 25.04
C GLY A 189 -21.85 -16.73 24.60
N ALA A 190 -21.48 -17.55 25.57
CA ALA A 190 -21.04 -18.94 25.43
C ALA A 190 -22.03 -19.91 24.76
N ALA A 191 -21.48 -20.93 24.09
CA ALA A 191 -21.68 -22.33 24.51
C ALA A 191 -20.72 -23.27 23.77
N ALA A 192 -19.98 -24.06 24.55
CA ALA A 192 -19.24 -25.21 24.07
C ALA A 192 -20.20 -26.38 23.80
N THR A 193 -19.97 -27.09 22.69
CA THR A 193 -20.24 -28.52 22.57
C THR A 193 -19.13 -29.16 21.74
N THR A 194 -18.42 -30.07 22.37
CA THR A 194 -17.45 -31.01 21.78
C THR A 194 -18.17 -32.08 20.96
N ALA A 195 -17.66 -32.41 19.77
CA ALA A 195 -17.48 -33.80 19.30
C ALA A 195 -16.75 -33.85 17.94
N ASP A 196 -15.60 -34.53 17.99
CA ASP A 196 -14.94 -35.39 17.01
C ASP A 196 -14.52 -34.98 15.60
N THR A 197 -13.38 -35.58 15.27
CA THR A 197 -12.51 -35.42 14.09
C THR A 197 -13.02 -36.27 12.93
N GLU A 198 -13.12 -35.71 11.72
CA GLU A 198 -12.63 -36.38 10.51
C GLU A 198 -12.50 -35.42 9.31
N HIS A 199 -11.45 -35.66 8.54
CA HIS A 199 -10.95 -34.86 7.42
C HIS A 199 -11.63 -35.28 6.11
N ALA A 200 -12.24 -34.33 5.40
CA ALA A 200 -12.38 -34.41 3.94
C ALA A 200 -12.46 -33.00 3.34
N ALA A 201 -11.46 -32.68 2.53
CA ALA A 201 -11.39 -31.47 1.74
C ALA A 201 -12.61 -31.34 0.82
N SER A 202 -13.32 -30.21 0.92
CA SER A 202 -14.06 -29.64 -0.20
C SER A 202 -13.74 -28.14 -0.24
N VAL A 203 -12.90 -27.75 -1.20
CA VAL A 203 -12.76 -26.36 -1.58
C VAL A 203 -14.04 -26.01 -2.33
N SER A 204 -15.00 -25.47 -1.59
CA SER A 204 -16.08 -24.68 -2.19
C SER A 204 -15.58 -23.26 -2.25
N ASP A 205 -15.08 -22.87 -3.43
CA ASP A 205 -14.82 -21.48 -3.77
C ASP A 205 -16.17 -20.77 -3.85
N SER A 206 -16.59 -20.20 -2.72
CA SER A 206 -17.83 -19.47 -2.55
C SER A 206 -17.50 -18.14 -1.89
N GLY A 207 -16.97 -17.19 -2.66
CA GLY A 207 -16.67 -15.87 -2.10
C GLY A 207 -16.22 -14.76 -3.03
N ALA A 208 -15.96 -15.01 -4.32
CA ALA A 208 -15.48 -13.97 -5.25
C ALA A 208 -16.43 -13.66 -6.43
N ASP A 209 -17.63 -14.22 -6.46
CA ASP A 209 -18.56 -14.02 -7.57
C ASP A 209 -19.65 -13.00 -7.25
N GLY A 210 -19.49 -11.80 -7.80
CA GLY A 210 -20.64 -10.91 -7.92
C GLY A 210 -20.35 -9.49 -8.38
N ARG A 211 -19.11 -8.98 -8.23
CA ARG A 211 -18.80 -7.58 -8.56
C ARG A 211 -17.61 -7.34 -9.50
N SER A 212 -16.94 -8.37 -10.01
CA SER A 212 -15.77 -8.22 -10.91
C SER A 212 -15.96 -8.77 -12.34
N TRP A 213 -17.19 -9.03 -12.79
CA TRP A 213 -17.44 -9.43 -14.19
C TRP A 213 -18.00 -8.30 -15.06
N ALA A 214 -18.62 -7.28 -14.45
CA ALA A 214 -19.24 -6.17 -15.18
C ALA A 214 -18.21 -5.33 -15.93
N GLY A 215 -17.03 -5.08 -15.32
CA GLY A 215 -15.93 -4.37 -15.96
C GLY A 215 -15.30 -5.15 -17.12
N LEU A 216 -15.19 -6.47 -16.97
CA LEU A 216 -14.56 -7.35 -17.96
C LEU A 216 -15.47 -7.54 -19.18
N VAL A 217 -16.79 -7.65 -18.96
CA VAL A 217 -17.77 -7.73 -20.05
C VAL A 217 -17.96 -6.40 -20.77
N ALA A 218 -17.94 -5.27 -20.04
CA ALA A 218 -17.90 -3.96 -20.68
C ALA A 218 -16.62 -3.77 -21.51
N GLY A 219 -15.46 -4.21 -21.00
CA GLY A 219 -14.17 -4.14 -21.71
C GLY A 219 -14.13 -4.99 -22.98
N VAL A 220 -14.60 -6.25 -22.91
CA VAL A 220 -14.66 -7.15 -24.07
C VAL A 220 -15.66 -6.64 -25.11
N ALA A 221 -16.83 -6.15 -24.69
CA ALA A 221 -17.80 -5.54 -25.61
C ALA A 221 -17.21 -4.31 -26.32
N GLY A 222 -16.45 -3.48 -25.61
CA GLY A 222 -15.71 -2.36 -26.20
C GLY A 222 -14.68 -2.78 -27.25
N LEU A 223 -13.90 -3.83 -26.98
CA LEU A 223 -12.92 -4.39 -27.91
C LEU A 223 -13.56 -4.97 -29.18
N VAL A 224 -14.67 -5.71 -29.04
CA VAL A 224 -15.39 -6.29 -30.18
C VAL A 224 -15.97 -5.19 -31.07
N LEU A 225 -16.60 -4.17 -30.48
CA LEU A 225 -17.15 -3.03 -31.23
C LEU A 225 -16.04 -2.20 -31.91
N GLY A 226 -14.92 -1.98 -31.23
CA GLY A 226 -13.74 -1.30 -31.78
C GLY A 226 -13.12 -2.06 -32.95
N GLY A 227 -12.96 -3.39 -32.81
CA GLY A 227 -12.45 -4.27 -33.87
C GLY A 227 -13.33 -4.27 -35.12
N PHE A 228 -14.66 -4.33 -34.95
CA PHE A 228 -15.60 -4.29 -36.07
C PHE A 228 -15.54 -2.96 -36.85
N ALA A 229 -15.34 -1.83 -36.15
CA ALA A 229 -15.17 -0.52 -36.78
C ALA A 229 -13.85 -0.42 -37.57
N PHE A 230 -12.76 -1.03 -37.07
CA PHE A 230 -11.46 -1.07 -37.74
C PHE A 230 -11.51 -1.91 -39.04
N VAL A 231 -12.13 -3.09 -39.01
CA VAL A 231 -12.28 -3.95 -40.19
C VAL A 231 -13.17 -3.29 -41.26
N ARG A 232 -14.28 -2.65 -40.86
CA ARG A 232 -15.19 -1.96 -41.80
C ARG A 232 -14.58 -0.73 -42.46
N SER A 233 -13.68 -0.03 -41.76
CA SER A 233 -12.95 1.12 -42.30
C SER A 233 -11.77 0.72 -43.19
N GLY A 234 -11.17 -0.45 -42.96
CA GLY A 234 -10.21 -1.09 -43.87
C GLY A 234 -10.85 -1.57 -45.18
N ALA A 235 -12.02 -2.22 -45.10
CA ALA A 235 -12.75 -2.73 -46.26
C ALA A 235 -13.24 -1.60 -47.19
N ARG A 236 -13.68 -0.46 -46.64
CA ARG A 236 -14.07 0.72 -47.43
C ARG A 236 -12.90 1.39 -48.14
N ARG A 237 -11.68 1.34 -47.59
CA ARG A 237 -10.47 1.85 -48.25
C ARG A 237 -10.04 0.97 -49.43
N LYS A 238 -10.17 -0.36 -49.31
CA LYS A 238 -9.92 -1.30 -50.44
C LYS A 238 -10.93 -1.14 -51.58
N ALA A 239 -12.22 -0.93 -51.28
CA ALA A 239 -13.24 -0.72 -52.30
C ALA A 239 -13.06 0.61 -53.07
N ALA A 240 -12.58 1.66 -52.41
CA ALA A 240 -12.30 2.95 -53.07
C ALA A 240 -11.03 2.91 -53.95
N GLY A 241 -10.06 2.04 -53.65
CA GLY A 241 -8.86 1.84 -54.47
C GLY A 241 -9.07 0.97 -55.71
N SER A 242 -10.11 0.12 -55.73
CA SER A 242 -10.41 -0.77 -56.86
C SER A 242 -11.32 -0.15 -57.92
N ALA A 243 -11.93 1.02 -57.66
CA ALA A 243 -12.80 1.74 -58.60
C ALA A 243 -12.05 2.84 -59.39
N ALA A 244 -10.72 2.92 -59.23
CA ALA A 244 -9.86 3.92 -59.87
C ALA A 244 -8.85 3.28 -60.86
N LYS A 245 -9.18 2.12 -61.44
CA LYS A 245 -8.39 1.47 -62.48
C LYS A 245 -9.28 1.00 -63.62
#